data_AF-A0A941VUN5-F1
#
_entry.id   AF-A0A941VUN5-F1
#
_cell.length_a   1.000
_cell.length_b   1.000
_cell.length_c   1.000
_cell.angle_alpha   90.00
_cell.angle_beta   90.00
_cell.angle_gamma   90.00
#
_symmetry.space_group_name_H-M   'P 1'
#
loop_
_entity.id
_entity.type
_entity.pdbx_description
1 polymer ?
#
loop_
_entity_poly.entity_id
_entity_poly.type
_entity_poly.pdbx_seq_one_letter_code
_entity_poly.pdbx_strand_id
1 'polypeptide(L)'
;GGGTISASIQGDLSGQGVLVTEGSAVTLTANPTAGLAFLGWQGDTVSTAAVLTLPMFRPYDVSAVFLAEQIIPVQDAADHLLGTPKLSPDQQTYLDQLGNRNLGYDVGDYLALLRRQGITPSAELLAKVAAARKGNR
;
A
#
# COMPACT_ATOMS: atom_id res chain seq x y z
N GLY A 1 -9.92 -3.73 12.82
CA GLY A 1 -9.64 -2.83 11.68
C GLY A 1 -10.65 -3.10 10.61
N GLY A 2 -11.23 -2.08 9.98
CA GLY A 2 -12.50 -2.23 9.26
C GLY A 2 -12.47 -3.03 7.94
N GLY A 3 -11.41 -3.76 7.59
CA GLY A 3 -11.42 -4.73 6.49
C GLY A 3 -11.27 -6.16 7.03
N THR A 4 -11.58 -7.18 6.22
CA THR A 4 -11.37 -8.59 6.59
C THR A 4 -10.34 -9.25 5.68
N ILE A 5 -9.69 -10.30 6.19
CA ILE A 5 -8.85 -11.19 5.42
C ILE A 5 -9.61 -12.50 5.28
N SER A 6 -9.78 -12.96 4.05
CA SER A 6 -10.23 -14.34 3.78
C SER A 6 -9.03 -15.18 3.37
N ALA A 7 -9.05 -16.47 3.67
CA ALA A 7 -8.01 -17.40 3.24
C ALA A 7 -8.58 -18.64 2.58
N SER A 8 -7.76 -19.32 1.78
CA SER A 8 -8.09 -20.60 1.17
C SER A 8 -8.18 -21.76 2.18
N ILE A 9 -7.89 -21.49 3.45
CA ILE A 9 -7.96 -22.44 4.57
C ILE A 9 -9.02 -21.98 5.58
N GLN A 10 -9.57 -22.93 6.34
CA GLN A 10 -10.48 -22.63 7.44
C GLN A 10 -9.71 -22.42 8.75
N GLY A 11 -10.14 -21.45 9.54
CA GLY A 11 -9.61 -21.18 10.88
C GLY A 11 -9.44 -19.69 11.16
N ASP A 12 -9.14 -19.37 12.41
CA ASP A 12 -8.89 -17.99 12.84
C ASP A 12 -7.41 -17.62 12.63
N LEU A 13 -7.18 -16.65 11.74
CA LEU A 13 -5.84 -16.13 11.42
C LEU A 13 -5.42 -14.97 12.32
N SER A 14 -6.30 -14.45 13.18
CA SER A 14 -6.05 -13.27 14.02
C SER A 14 -5.43 -13.59 15.38
N GLY A 15 -5.36 -14.87 15.75
CA GLY A 15 -4.81 -15.37 17.01
C GLY A 15 -3.49 -16.13 16.85
N GLN A 16 -3.44 -17.38 17.32
CA GLN A 16 -2.26 -18.26 17.23
C GLN A 16 -1.93 -18.71 15.79
N GLY A 17 -2.71 -18.26 14.80
CA GLY A 17 -2.65 -18.73 13.43
C GLY A 17 -3.27 -20.11 13.24
N VAL A 18 -3.15 -20.62 12.02
CA VAL A 18 -3.65 -21.93 11.62
C VAL A 18 -2.47 -22.76 11.13
N LEU A 19 -2.28 -23.95 11.71
CA LEU A 19 -1.29 -24.90 11.21
C LEU A 19 -1.77 -25.51 9.90
N VAL A 20 -0.86 -25.60 8.95
CA VAL A 20 -1.09 -26.12 7.61
C VAL A 20 0.01 -27.12 7.27
N THR A 21 -0.30 -28.04 6.37
CA THR A 21 0.68 -29.01 5.87
C THR A 21 1.84 -28.29 5.21
N GLU A 22 3.07 -28.69 5.55
CA GLU A 22 4.27 -28.16 4.92
C GLU A 22 4.23 -28.32 3.40
N GLY A 23 4.65 -27.28 2.68
CA GLY A 23 4.64 -27.23 1.22
C GLY A 23 3.28 -26.94 0.58
N SER A 24 2.22 -26.77 1.38
CA SER A 24 0.94 -26.26 0.88
C SER A 24 1.04 -24.79 0.45
N ALA A 25 0.13 -24.35 -0.43
CA ALA A 25 -0.02 -22.94 -0.78
C ALA A 25 -1.28 -22.38 -0.11
N VAL A 26 -1.13 -21.33 0.69
CA VAL A 26 -2.24 -20.61 1.31
C VAL A 26 -2.45 -19.31 0.54
N THR A 27 -3.66 -19.09 0.05
CA THR A 27 -4.02 -17.82 -0.60
C THR A 27 -4.81 -16.96 0.36
N LEU A 28 -4.33 -15.73 0.59
CA LEU A 28 -4.98 -14.68 1.35
C LEU A 28 -5.60 -13.67 0.39
N THR A 29 -6.82 -13.22 0.70
CA THR A 29 -7.53 -12.18 -0.01
C THR A 29 -7.91 -11.07 0.96
N ALA A 30 -7.49 -9.84 0.66
CA ALA A 30 -7.89 -8.67 1.42
C ALA A 30 -9.25 -8.16 0.93
N ASN A 31 -10.23 -8.08 1.85
CA ASN A 31 -11.58 -7.60 1.57
C ASN A 31 -11.82 -6.30 2.35
N PRO A 32 -11.55 -5.12 1.76
CA PRO A 32 -11.89 -3.86 2.40
C PRO A 32 -13.42 -3.73 2.55
N THR A 33 -13.89 -3.33 3.73
CA THR A 33 -15.28 -2.90 3.87
C THR A 33 -15.50 -1.59 3.10
N ALA A 34 -16.74 -1.32 2.71
CA ALA A 34 -17.12 -0.08 2.05
C ALA A 34 -16.57 1.16 2.77
N GLY A 35 -15.99 2.08 1.98
CA GLY A 35 -15.34 3.30 2.48
C GLY A 35 -13.89 3.12 2.94
N LEU A 36 -13.34 1.91 2.86
CA LEU A 36 -11.93 1.65 3.10
C LEU A 36 -11.21 1.24 1.82
N ALA A 37 -9.93 1.55 1.77
CA ALA A 37 -8.99 1.10 0.77
C ALA A 37 -8.02 0.08 1.37
N PHE A 38 -7.77 -1.03 0.65
CA PHE A 38 -6.62 -1.88 0.90
C PHE A 38 -5.36 -1.19 0.34
N LEU A 39 -4.32 -1.01 1.15
CA LEU A 39 -3.07 -0.35 0.75
C LEU A 39 -1.96 -1.36 0.43
N GLY A 40 -2.02 -2.55 1.00
CA GLY A 40 -1.04 -3.60 0.78
C GLY A 40 -0.91 -4.56 1.95
N TRP A 41 -0.25 -5.67 1.68
CA TRP A 41 0.28 -6.62 2.65
C TRP A 41 1.61 -6.12 3.19
N GLN A 42 1.87 -6.38 4.47
CA GLN A 42 3.12 -6.06 5.17
C GLN A 42 3.52 -7.19 6.13
N GLY A 43 4.73 -7.09 6.69
CA GLY A 43 5.32 -8.12 7.56
C GLY A 43 6.32 -8.95 6.77
N ASP A 44 6.20 -10.26 6.85
CA ASP A 44 7.05 -11.21 6.13
C ASP A 44 6.94 -11.12 4.61
N THR A 45 5.85 -10.55 4.09
CA THR A 45 5.65 -10.35 2.66
C THR A 45 4.98 -9.01 2.38
N VAL A 46 5.61 -8.22 1.51
CA VAL A 46 5.13 -6.92 1.09
C VAL A 46 4.58 -7.04 -0.33
N SER A 47 3.31 -6.70 -0.52
CA SER A 47 2.66 -6.75 -1.84
C SER A 47 1.48 -5.78 -1.89
N THR A 48 1.26 -5.15 -3.04
CA THR A 48 0.08 -4.31 -3.29
C THR A 48 -1.06 -5.09 -3.95
N ALA A 49 -0.84 -6.35 -4.32
CA ALA A 49 -1.90 -7.19 -4.87
C ALA A 49 -2.88 -7.58 -3.75
N ALA A 50 -4.18 -7.40 -4.00
CA ALA A 50 -5.23 -7.75 -3.04
C ALA A 50 -5.26 -9.26 -2.71
N VAL A 51 -4.74 -10.09 -3.63
CA VAL A 51 -4.58 -11.53 -3.45
C VAL A 51 -3.09 -11.84 -3.29
N LEU A 52 -2.76 -12.58 -2.24
CA LEU A 52 -1.40 -13.00 -1.91
C LEU A 52 -1.37 -14.51 -1.68
N THR A 53 -0.50 -15.21 -2.42
CA THR A 53 -0.28 -16.66 -2.22
C THR A 53 1.04 -16.89 -1.50
N LEU A 54 0.98 -17.59 -0.37
CA LEU A 54 2.09 -17.92 0.50
C LEU A 54 2.44 -19.42 0.39
N PRO A 55 3.66 -19.80 0.01
CA PRO A 55 4.13 -21.17 0.07
C PRO A 55 4.55 -21.53 1.51
N MET A 56 3.85 -22.47 2.13
CA MET A 56 3.93 -22.75 3.56
C MET A 56 5.05 -23.72 3.91
N PHE A 57 6.28 -23.24 3.85
CA PHE A 57 7.49 -23.94 4.33
C PHE A 57 7.99 -23.40 5.68
N ARG A 58 7.34 -22.36 6.19
CA ARG A 58 7.61 -21.70 7.47
C ARG A 58 6.33 -20.98 7.93
N PRO A 59 6.21 -20.63 9.22
CA PRO A 59 5.20 -19.68 9.65
C PRO A 59 5.39 -18.32 8.95
N TYR A 60 4.28 -17.63 8.68
CA TYR A 60 4.26 -16.27 8.14
C TYR A 60 3.53 -15.34 9.09
N ASP A 61 4.12 -14.18 9.36
CA ASP A 61 3.45 -13.04 9.99
C ASP A 61 3.18 -11.98 8.92
N VAL A 62 1.92 -11.91 8.47
CA VAL A 62 1.48 -11.00 7.41
C VAL A 62 0.23 -10.26 7.85
N SER A 63 0.24 -8.95 7.67
CA SER A 63 -0.89 -8.06 7.98
C SER A 63 -1.38 -7.36 6.73
N ALA A 64 -2.70 -7.19 6.61
CA ALA A 64 -3.31 -6.32 5.61
C ALA A 64 -3.48 -4.90 6.17
N VAL A 65 -3.09 -3.89 5.38
CA VAL A 65 -3.29 -2.49 5.74
C VAL A 65 -4.57 -1.98 5.08
N PHE A 66 -5.52 -1.55 5.91
CA PHE A 66 -6.76 -0.92 5.49
C PHE A 66 -6.86 0.48 6.10
N LEU A 67 -7.10 1.50 5.26
CA LEU A 67 -7.37 2.87 5.70
C LEU A 67 -8.67 3.39 5.11
N ALA A 68 -9.20 4.47 5.68
CA ALA A 68 -10.28 5.22 5.06
C ALA A 68 -9.88 5.63 3.64
N GLU A 69 -10.75 5.33 2.68
CA GLU A 69 -10.51 5.67 1.28
C GLU A 69 -10.45 7.20 1.13
N GLN A 70 -9.41 7.67 0.45
CA GLN A 70 -9.21 9.09 0.15
C GLN A 70 -9.35 9.31 -1.35
N ILE A 71 -10.23 10.25 -1.73
CA ILE A 71 -10.33 10.72 -3.11
C ILE A 71 -9.32 11.86 -3.26
N ILE A 72 -8.21 11.57 -3.94
CA ILE A 72 -7.13 12.54 -4.15
C ILE A 72 -6.95 12.71 -5.66
N PRO A 73 -7.32 13.88 -6.22
CA PRO A 73 -7.01 14.20 -7.60
C PRO A 73 -5.50 14.20 -7.81
N VAL A 74 -5.06 13.56 -8.89
CA VAL A 74 -3.63 13.52 -9.25
C VAL A 74 -3.07 14.92 -9.48
N GLN A 75 -3.89 15.87 -9.94
CA GLN A 75 -3.46 17.25 -10.10
C GLN A 75 -3.18 17.92 -8.75
N ASP A 76 -4.06 17.75 -7.76
CA ASP A 76 -3.86 18.33 -6.42
C ASP A 76 -2.61 17.75 -5.74
N ALA A 77 -2.37 16.46 -5.92
CA ALA A 77 -1.17 15.81 -5.42
C ALA A 77 0.10 16.35 -6.12
N ALA A 78 0.04 16.59 -7.43
CA ALA A 78 1.14 17.19 -8.19
C ALA A 78 1.41 18.64 -7.77
N ASP A 79 0.36 19.45 -7.66
CA ASP A 79 0.41 20.85 -7.24
C ASP A 79 1.05 20.97 -5.84
N HIS A 80 0.64 20.10 -4.90
CA HIS A 80 1.24 20.05 -3.57
C HIS A 80 2.73 19.73 -3.64
N LEU A 81 3.11 18.72 -4.42
CA LEU A 81 4.50 18.35 -4.63
C LEU A 81 5.30 19.49 -5.30
N LEU A 82 4.64 20.33 -6.10
CA LEU A 82 5.17 21.54 -6.77
C LEU A 82 5.19 22.78 -5.89
N GLY A 83 4.87 22.66 -4.60
CA GLY A 83 4.93 23.77 -3.66
C GLY A 83 3.68 24.64 -3.65
N THR A 84 2.57 24.15 -4.21
CA THR A 84 1.25 24.74 -4.10
C THR A 84 0.40 23.85 -3.17
N PRO A 85 0.31 24.15 -1.86
CA PRO A 85 -0.34 23.24 -0.91
C PRO A 85 -1.83 23.01 -1.25
N LYS A 86 -2.18 21.75 -1.55
CA LYS A 86 -3.55 21.32 -1.88
C LYS A 86 -4.05 20.13 -1.07
N LEU A 87 -3.16 19.47 -0.32
CA LEU A 87 -3.44 18.22 0.38
C LEU A 87 -3.57 18.48 1.88
N SER A 88 -4.58 17.88 2.51
CA SER A 88 -4.70 17.86 3.97
C SER A 88 -3.62 16.98 4.62
N PRO A 89 -3.36 17.12 5.93
CA PRO A 89 -2.46 16.22 6.65
C PRO A 89 -2.84 14.75 6.55
N ASP A 90 -4.15 14.44 6.56
CA ASP A 90 -4.64 13.06 6.44
C ASP A 90 -4.40 12.49 5.04
N GLN A 91 -4.57 13.31 3.99
CA GLN A 91 -4.27 12.93 2.61
C GLN A 91 -2.77 12.68 2.42
N GLN A 92 -1.91 13.53 3.01
CA GLN A 92 -0.47 13.33 2.98
C GLN A 92 -0.08 12.03 3.68
N THR A 93 -0.65 11.77 4.86
CA THR A 93 -0.42 10.52 5.62
C THR A 93 -0.91 9.30 4.85
N TYR A 94 -2.06 9.38 4.20
CA TYR A 94 -2.58 8.31 3.34
C TYR A 94 -1.64 8.01 2.17
N LEU A 95 -1.10 9.06 1.51
CA LEU A 95 -0.17 8.91 0.39
C LEU A 95 1.18 8.34 0.82
N ASP A 96 1.74 8.81 1.94
CA ASP A 96 2.95 8.24 2.55
C ASP A 96 2.78 6.74 2.85
N GLN A 97 1.63 6.35 3.41
CA GLN A 97 1.31 4.94 3.68
C GLN A 97 1.14 4.08 2.43
N LEU A 98 0.64 4.69 1.35
CA LEU A 98 0.52 4.06 0.04
C LEU A 98 1.88 3.93 -0.68
N GLY A 99 2.79 4.87 -0.41
CA GLY A 99 4.10 4.95 -1.03
C GLY A 99 5.19 4.29 -0.21
N ASN A 100 6.15 5.10 0.24
CA ASN A 100 7.40 4.61 0.81
C ASN A 100 7.48 4.66 2.34
N ARG A 101 6.47 5.24 3.01
CA ARG A 101 6.33 5.29 4.48
C ARG A 101 7.52 5.95 5.18
N ASN A 102 7.99 7.07 4.65
CA ASN A 102 9.13 7.80 5.21
C ASN A 102 8.72 9.00 6.07
N LEU A 103 7.44 9.09 6.45
CA LEU A 103 6.86 10.12 7.32
C LEU A 103 6.79 11.50 6.66
N GLY A 104 6.42 11.53 5.38
CA GLY A 104 6.13 12.77 4.66
C GLY A 104 5.63 12.49 3.26
N TYR A 105 4.84 13.42 2.70
CA TYR A 105 4.44 13.29 1.30
C TYR A 105 5.56 13.74 0.36
N ASP A 106 6.03 12.82 -0.47
CA ASP A 106 7.08 13.09 -1.46
C ASP A 106 6.79 12.51 -2.85
N VAL A 107 7.81 12.57 -3.71
CA VAL A 107 7.71 12.12 -5.10
C VAL A 107 7.42 10.61 -5.20
N GLY A 108 7.98 9.81 -4.29
CA GLY A 108 7.76 8.36 -4.20
C GLY A 108 6.30 8.02 -3.93
N ASP A 109 5.64 8.77 -3.07
CA ASP A 109 4.23 8.58 -2.71
C ASP A 109 3.30 8.99 -3.84
N TYR A 110 3.61 10.11 -4.49
CA TYR A 110 2.91 10.51 -5.70
C TYR A 110 3.03 9.44 -6.80
N LEU A 111 4.22 8.90 -7.02
CA LEU A 111 4.41 7.81 -7.99
C LEU A 111 3.62 6.56 -7.60
N ALA A 112 3.43 6.29 -6.31
CA ALA A 112 2.61 5.18 -5.85
C ALA A 112 1.11 5.43 -6.13
N LEU A 113 0.63 6.66 -5.92
CA LEU A 113 -0.73 7.08 -6.31
C LEU A 113 -0.97 6.87 -7.81
N LEU A 114 -0.03 7.30 -8.66
CA LEU A 114 -0.15 7.12 -10.11
C LEU A 114 -0.22 5.64 -10.50
N ARG A 115 0.68 4.82 -9.96
CA ARG A 115 0.69 3.36 -10.19
C ARG A 115 -0.63 2.73 -9.77
N ARG A 116 -1.20 3.16 -8.64
CA ARG A 116 -2.50 2.69 -8.15
C ARG A 116 -3.65 3.04 -9.10
N GLN A 117 -3.61 4.21 -9.73
CA GLN A 117 -4.63 4.67 -10.68
C GLN A 117 -4.34 4.24 -12.13
N GLY A 118 -3.24 3.51 -12.39
CA GLY A 118 -2.84 3.11 -13.74
C GLY A 118 -2.41 4.28 -14.62
N ILE A 119 -1.99 5.39 -14.03
CA ILE A 119 -1.59 6.62 -14.74
C ILE A 119 -0.07 6.65 -14.89
N THR A 120 0.40 7.10 -16.07
CA THR A 120 1.83 7.28 -16.33
C THR A 120 2.31 8.67 -15.85
N PRO A 121 3.47 8.78 -15.18
CA PRO A 121 3.98 10.06 -14.71
C PRO A 121 4.30 11.07 -15.83
N SER A 122 4.06 12.36 -15.57
CA SER A 122 4.48 13.45 -16.46
C SER A 122 6.01 13.64 -16.45
N ALA A 123 6.54 14.31 -17.49
CA ALA A 123 7.97 14.58 -17.62
C ALA A 123 8.52 15.43 -16.44
N GLU A 124 7.76 16.43 -16.00
CA GLU A 124 8.11 17.26 -14.83
C GLU A 124 8.25 16.41 -13.57
N LEU A 125 7.40 15.40 -13.42
CA LEU A 125 7.48 14.51 -12.27
C LEU A 125 8.68 13.57 -12.36
N LEU A 126 8.96 13.00 -13.53
CA LEU A 126 10.16 12.20 -13.75
C LEU A 126 11.43 13.00 -13.45
N ALA A 127 11.46 14.30 -13.79
CA ALA A 127 12.55 15.19 -13.45
C ALA A 127 12.69 15.38 -11.93
N LYS A 128 11.58 15.53 -11.20
CA LYS A 128 11.59 15.58 -9.72
C LYS A 128 12.04 14.28 -9.07
N VAL A 129 11.60 13.13 -9.59
CA VAL A 129 12.07 11.81 -9.13
C VAL A 129 13.59 11.72 -9.28
N ALA A 130 14.11 12.15 -10.44
CA ALA A 130 15.53 12.15 -10.71
C ALA A 130 16.31 13.09 -9.79
N ALA A 131 15.74 14.25 -9.44
CA ALA A 131 16.32 15.19 -8.49
C ALA A 131 16.34 14.62 -7.06
N ALA A 132 15.25 14.02 -6.58
CA ALA A 132 15.15 13.42 -5.25
C ALA A 132 16.19 12.28 -5.05
N ARG A 133 16.44 11.48 -6.09
CA ARG A 133 17.48 10.43 -6.06
C ARG A 133 18.91 10.97 -6.02
N LYS A 134 19.16 12.20 -6.49
CA LYS A 134 20.50 12.81 -6.49
C LYS A 134 20.88 13.45 -5.15
N GLY A 135 19.92 13.88 -4.34
CA GLY A 135 20.18 14.49 -3.03
C GLY A 135 20.55 13.51 -1.91
N ASN A 136 20.48 12.20 -2.16
CA ASN A 136 20.72 11.14 -1.17
C ASN A 136 22.12 10.49 -1.30
N ARG A 137 23.11 11.26 -1.77
CA ARG A 137 24.52 10.85 -1.96
C ARG A 137 25.48 11.81 -1.30
#